data_AF-A0A6I9XSI2-F1
#
_entry.id   AF-A0A6I9XSI2-F1
#
_cell.length_a   1.000
_cell.length_b   1.000
_cell.length_c   1.000
_cell.angle_alpha   90.00
_cell.angle_beta   90.00
_cell.angle_gamma   90.00
#
_symmetry.space_group_name_H-M   'P 1'
#
loop_
_entity.id
_entity.type
_entity.pdbx_description
1 polymer ?
#
loop_
_entity_poly.entity_id
_entity_poly.type
_entity_poly.pdbx_seq_one_letter_code
_entity_poly.pdbx_strand_id
1 'polypeptide(L)'
;MALVPGQVLRVAILLSYFSILCNYKAIDMPAHQTYGGSWKFLTFINLVVQAVFFGICVLTDLSSLLTKGNDSQEQERQLRKLISLRDWMMAVLAFPIGVFVVLMFWSIYIYDRELVYPKLLDNFIPTWLNHGMHTTVLPFILIEMRTTHHEYPSRTYGLIAVCTFSVCYILWVCWIYHVTGVWVYPLLDFLGSTAKIIFFATVTVVINIFYLLGEILNNCIWDTQKCIEEGKGKPKSD
;
A
#
# COMPACT_ATOMS: atom_id res chain seq x y z
N MET A 1 9.73 3.33 -28.00
CA MET A 1 8.42 3.10 -27.34
C MET A 1 8.23 4.25 -26.37
N ALA A 2 7.30 5.17 -26.64
CA ALA A 2 7.12 6.35 -25.78
C ALA A 2 6.62 5.88 -24.41
N LEU A 3 7.48 5.91 -23.39
CA LEU A 3 7.03 5.71 -22.02
C LEU A 3 6.00 6.80 -21.71
N VAL A 4 4.83 6.40 -21.22
CA VAL A 4 3.85 7.34 -20.66
C VAL A 4 4.57 8.18 -19.59
N PRO A 5 4.47 9.52 -19.60
CA PRO A 5 5.09 10.34 -18.57
C PRO A 5 4.63 9.89 -17.19
N GLY A 6 5.57 9.70 -16.24
CA GLY A 6 5.24 9.19 -14.90
C GLY A 6 4.12 9.97 -14.19
N GLN A 7 4.00 11.26 -14.49
CA GLN A 7 2.92 12.12 -13.99
C GLN A 7 1.53 11.67 -14.47
N VAL A 8 1.38 11.36 -15.76
CA VAL A 8 0.11 10.87 -16.34
C VAL A 8 -0.26 9.52 -15.74
N LEU A 9 0.74 8.66 -15.52
CA LEU A 9 0.56 7.34 -14.92
C LEU A 9 0.04 7.43 -13.48
N ARG A 10 0.62 8.29 -12.65
CA ARG A 10 0.16 8.52 -11.26
C ARG A 10 -1.28 9.06 -11.20
N VAL A 11 -1.63 9.98 -12.10
CA VAL A 11 -3.03 10.49 -12.20
C VAL A 11 -3.98 9.36 -12.59
N ALA A 12 -3.63 8.54 -13.58
CA ALA A 12 -4.46 7.41 -13.99
C ALA A 12 -4.64 6.39 -12.85
N ILE A 13 -3.57 6.08 -12.12
CA ILE A 13 -3.61 5.19 -10.96
C ILE A 13 -4.50 5.79 -9.85
N LEU A 14 -4.35 7.07 -9.54
CA LEU A 14 -5.18 7.75 -8.54
C LEU A 14 -6.67 7.69 -8.89
N LEU A 15 -7.02 7.99 -10.15
CA LEU A 15 -8.39 7.90 -10.64
C LEU A 15 -8.94 6.47 -10.57
N SER A 16 -8.08 5.46 -10.83
CA SER A 16 -8.47 4.06 -10.68
C SER A 16 -8.81 3.70 -9.23
N TYR A 17 -8.04 4.19 -8.24
CA TYR A 17 -8.33 3.98 -6.83
C TYR A 17 -9.61 4.70 -6.40
N PHE A 18 -9.86 5.93 -6.88
CA PHE A 18 -11.15 6.59 -6.62
C PHE A 18 -12.32 5.81 -7.22
N SER A 19 -12.17 5.28 -8.44
CA SER A 19 -13.19 4.42 -9.04
C SER A 19 -13.47 3.17 -8.18
N ILE A 20 -12.42 2.47 -7.73
CA ILE A 20 -12.53 1.29 -6.86
C ILE A 20 -13.22 1.65 -5.53
N LEU A 21 -12.79 2.73 -4.86
CA LEU A 21 -13.35 3.16 -3.58
C LEU A 21 -14.81 3.59 -3.70
N CYS A 22 -15.16 4.35 -4.73
CA CYS A 22 -16.53 4.78 -5.00
C CYS A 22 -17.44 3.57 -5.27
N ASN A 23 -17.01 2.65 -6.14
CA ASN A 23 -17.78 1.43 -6.43
C ASN A 23 -17.93 0.56 -5.18
N TYR A 24 -16.86 0.38 -4.41
CA TYR A 24 -16.93 -0.38 -3.16
C TYR A 24 -17.89 0.23 -2.14
N LYS A 25 -17.90 1.57 -2.01
CA LYS A 25 -18.82 2.28 -1.11
C LYS A 25 -20.26 2.36 -1.61
N ALA A 26 -20.47 2.26 -2.92
CA ALA A 26 -21.81 2.24 -3.51
C ALA A 26 -22.51 0.89 -3.34
N ILE A 27 -21.77 -0.18 -3.04
CA ILE A 27 -22.36 -1.49 -2.75
C ILE A 27 -22.99 -1.48 -1.36
N ASP A 28 -24.29 -1.74 -1.29
CA ASP A 28 -25.00 -1.95 -0.03
C ASP A 28 -24.75 -3.37 0.50
N MET A 29 -23.74 -3.50 1.36
CA MET A 29 -23.41 -4.75 2.04
C MET A 29 -23.79 -4.68 3.52
N PRO A 30 -24.48 -5.71 4.07
CA PRO A 30 -24.76 -5.78 5.51
C PRO A 30 -23.49 -5.63 6.38
N ALA A 31 -22.36 -6.14 5.88
CA ALA A 31 -21.07 -6.02 6.55
C ALA A 31 -20.61 -4.56 6.78
N HIS A 32 -21.03 -3.61 5.93
CA HIS A 32 -20.71 -2.18 6.10
C HIS A 32 -21.55 -1.49 7.16
N GLN A 33 -22.72 -2.04 7.49
CA GLN A 33 -23.64 -1.50 8.49
C GLN A 33 -23.34 -2.01 9.91
N THR A 34 -22.44 -2.99 10.04
CA THR A 34 -21.95 -3.49 11.33
C THR A 34 -20.92 -2.56 11.98
N TYR A 35 -20.67 -2.74 13.28
CA TYR A 35 -19.66 -1.98 14.02
C TYR A 35 -18.28 -2.03 13.33
N GLY A 36 -17.63 -0.87 13.21
CA GLY A 36 -16.39 -0.68 12.46
C GLY A 36 -16.56 -0.52 10.94
N GLY A 37 -17.74 -0.81 10.39
CA GLY A 37 -18.08 -0.63 8.97
C GLY A 37 -17.04 -1.19 8.02
N SER A 38 -16.73 -0.45 6.94
CA SER A 38 -15.65 -0.85 6.02
C SER A 38 -14.24 -0.79 6.64
N TRP A 39 -14.06 0.06 7.66
CA TRP A 39 -12.75 0.30 8.31
C TRP A 39 -12.26 -0.85 9.18
N LYS A 40 -13.09 -1.88 9.40
CA LYS A 40 -12.62 -3.12 10.01
C LYS A 40 -11.66 -3.88 9.10
N PHE A 41 -11.82 -3.78 7.78
CA PHE A 41 -11.03 -4.56 6.83
C PHE A 41 -9.71 -3.86 6.46
N LEU A 42 -8.59 -4.55 6.62
CA LEU A 42 -7.28 -4.05 6.23
C LEU A 42 -7.21 -3.72 4.73
N THR A 43 -7.90 -4.47 3.87
CA THR A 43 -7.99 -4.18 2.43
C THR A 43 -8.54 -2.77 2.20
N PHE A 44 -9.60 -2.37 2.90
CA PHE A 44 -10.19 -1.04 2.74
C PHE A 44 -9.24 0.06 3.22
N ILE A 45 -8.59 -0.14 4.38
CA ILE A 45 -7.57 0.79 4.89
C ILE A 45 -6.43 0.93 3.89
N ASN A 46 -5.93 -0.19 3.33
CA ASN A 46 -4.87 -0.20 2.34
C ASN A 46 -5.29 0.59 1.09
N LEU A 47 -6.51 0.40 0.55
CA LEU A 47 -6.97 1.17 -0.61
C LEU A 47 -7.01 2.68 -0.35
N VAL A 48 -7.42 3.09 0.86
CA VAL A 48 -7.37 4.50 1.25
C VAL A 48 -5.92 4.98 1.34
N VAL A 49 -5.02 4.20 1.95
CA VAL A 49 -3.58 4.52 2.01
C VAL A 49 -3.00 4.68 0.60
N GLN A 50 -3.31 3.78 -0.33
CA GLN A 50 -2.86 3.86 -1.72
C GLN A 50 -3.41 5.12 -2.41
N ALA A 51 -4.70 5.41 -2.28
CA ALA A 51 -5.32 6.59 -2.87
C ALA A 51 -4.69 7.89 -2.33
N VAL A 52 -4.46 7.97 -1.03
CA VAL A 52 -3.80 9.14 -0.40
C VAL A 52 -2.35 9.25 -0.87
N PHE A 53 -1.62 8.13 -0.93
CA PHE A 53 -0.23 8.09 -1.41
C PHE A 53 -0.13 8.60 -2.86
N PHE A 54 -0.91 8.04 -3.79
CA PHE A 54 -0.91 8.52 -5.18
C PHE A 54 -1.43 9.95 -5.30
N GLY A 55 -2.34 10.39 -4.43
CA GLY A 55 -2.74 11.78 -4.29
C GLY A 55 -1.56 12.69 -3.96
N ILE A 56 -0.73 12.28 -3.00
CA ILE A 56 0.50 12.99 -2.64
C ILE A 56 1.51 12.97 -3.80
N CYS A 57 1.66 11.86 -4.53
CA CYS A 57 2.51 11.82 -5.72
C CYS A 57 2.06 12.83 -6.78
N VAL A 58 0.75 12.89 -7.10
CA VAL A 58 0.19 13.85 -8.05
C VAL A 58 0.37 15.30 -7.56
N LEU A 59 0.14 15.56 -6.28
CA LEU A 59 0.39 16.87 -5.69
C LEU A 59 1.88 17.26 -5.78
N THR A 60 2.78 16.31 -5.53
CA THR A 60 4.24 16.52 -5.65
C THR A 60 4.61 16.89 -7.08
N ASP A 61 4.04 16.21 -8.06
CA ASP A 61 4.27 16.50 -9.47
C ASP A 61 3.77 17.90 -9.84
N LEU A 62 2.55 18.25 -9.44
CA LEU A 62 1.99 19.58 -9.69
C LEU A 62 2.81 20.68 -9.03
N SER A 63 3.19 20.51 -7.76
CA SER A 63 4.04 21.46 -7.03
C SER A 63 5.42 21.59 -7.68
N SER A 64 6.00 20.50 -8.19
CA SER A 64 7.30 20.55 -8.89
C SER A 64 7.21 21.34 -10.20
N LEU A 65 6.11 21.20 -10.95
CA LEU A 65 5.88 21.94 -12.18
C LEU A 65 5.67 23.43 -11.92
N LEU A 66 4.93 23.77 -10.87
CA LEU A 66 4.68 25.17 -10.47
C LEU A 66 5.94 25.86 -9.93
N THR A 67 6.85 25.10 -9.30
CA THR A 67 8.09 25.65 -8.72
C THR A 67 9.18 25.87 -9.78
N LYS A 68 9.18 25.12 -10.89
CA LYS A 68 10.20 25.17 -11.97
C LYS A 68 10.35 26.52 -12.69
N GLY A 69 9.55 27.54 -12.35
CA GLY A 69 9.64 28.89 -12.91
C GLY A 69 9.45 30.01 -11.88
N ASN A 70 9.52 29.72 -10.58
CA ASN A 70 9.32 30.71 -9.54
C ASN A 70 10.40 30.59 -8.44
N ASP A 71 11.11 31.68 -8.15
CA ASP A 71 12.19 31.73 -7.13
C ASP A 71 11.63 31.84 -5.68
N SER A 72 10.47 31.24 -5.41
CA SER A 72 9.85 31.29 -4.10
C SER A 72 10.46 30.25 -3.16
N GLN A 73 11.32 30.71 -2.24
CA GLN A 73 11.94 29.87 -1.21
C GLN A 73 10.92 29.09 -0.36
N GLU A 74 9.73 29.66 -0.13
CA GLU A 74 8.67 28.99 0.63
C GLU A 74 8.05 27.84 -0.17
N GLN A 75 7.79 28.01 -1.48
CA GLN A 75 7.27 26.93 -2.33
C GLN A 75 8.23 25.75 -2.40
N GLU A 76 9.53 26.00 -2.53
CA GLU A 76 10.51 24.92 -2.48
C GLU A 76 10.52 24.19 -1.13
N ARG A 77 10.38 24.91 -0.02
CA ARG A 77 10.30 24.30 1.31
C ARG A 77 9.08 23.40 1.44
N GLN A 78 7.93 23.82 0.91
CA GLN A 78 6.72 23.00 0.91
C GLN A 78 6.87 21.78 0.00
N LEU A 79 7.49 21.93 -1.18
CA LEU A 79 7.80 20.82 -2.08
C LEU A 79 8.70 19.77 -1.40
N ARG A 80 9.76 20.20 -0.70
CA ARG A 80 10.65 19.29 0.05
C ARG A 80 9.91 18.50 1.13
N LYS A 81 9.00 19.15 1.88
CA LYS A 81 8.16 18.47 2.87
C LYS A 81 7.22 17.45 2.21
N LEU A 82 6.65 17.80 1.06
CA LEU A 82 5.73 16.94 0.33
C LEU A 82 6.44 15.70 -0.25
N ILE A 83 7.65 15.88 -0.78
CA ILE A 83 8.53 14.78 -1.22
C ILE A 83 8.89 13.87 -0.03
N SER A 84 9.27 14.46 1.11
CA SER A 84 9.59 13.68 2.32
C SER A 84 8.38 12.89 2.83
N LEU A 85 7.18 13.49 2.82
CA LEU A 85 5.93 12.80 3.18
C LEU A 85 5.62 11.66 2.21
N ARG A 86 5.74 11.90 0.90
CA ARG A 86 5.56 10.89 -0.16
C ARG A 86 6.45 9.68 0.09
N ASP A 87 7.74 9.90 0.30
CA ASP A 87 8.74 8.84 0.43
C ASP A 87 8.55 8.08 1.74
N TRP A 88 8.24 8.78 2.83
CA TRP A 88 7.90 8.15 4.10
C TRP A 88 6.64 7.28 3.98
N MET A 89 5.58 7.77 3.33
CA MET A 89 4.34 7.02 3.13
C MET A 89 4.55 5.81 2.23
N MET A 90 5.36 5.94 1.18
CA MET A 90 5.75 4.83 0.32
C MET A 90 6.40 3.71 1.14
N ALA A 91 7.43 4.08 1.91
CA ALA A 91 8.26 3.14 2.65
C ALA A 91 7.50 2.46 3.80
N VAL A 92 6.74 3.22 4.60
CA VAL A 92 6.16 2.74 5.86
C VAL A 92 4.75 2.16 5.69
N LEU A 93 3.96 2.69 4.75
CA LEU A 93 2.55 2.32 4.63
C LEU A 93 2.26 1.66 3.29
N ALA A 94 2.42 2.38 2.17
CA ALA A 94 1.90 1.94 0.88
C ALA A 94 2.56 0.65 0.38
N PHE A 95 3.88 0.51 0.50
CA PHE A 95 4.57 -0.70 0.05
C PHE A 95 4.35 -1.90 0.99
N PRO A 96 4.78 -1.89 2.27
CA PRO A 96 4.73 -3.08 3.11
C PRO A 96 3.30 -3.57 3.38
N ILE A 97 2.34 -2.67 3.59
CA ILE A 97 0.93 -3.04 3.79
C ILE A 97 0.30 -3.50 2.48
N GLY A 98 0.63 -2.83 1.37
CA GLY A 98 0.12 -3.21 0.05
C GLY A 98 0.53 -4.61 -0.35
N VAL A 99 1.82 -4.92 -0.23
CA VAL A 99 2.36 -6.27 -0.50
C VAL A 99 1.73 -7.30 0.44
N PHE A 100 1.64 -6.98 1.74
CA PHE A 100 1.03 -7.88 2.72
C PHE A 100 -0.41 -8.23 2.37
N VAL A 101 -1.25 -7.23 2.09
CA VAL A 101 -2.67 -7.44 1.76
C VAL A 101 -2.82 -8.33 0.53
N VAL A 102 -2.05 -8.07 -0.53
CA VAL A 102 -2.11 -8.84 -1.78
C VAL A 102 -1.69 -10.30 -1.52
N LEU A 103 -0.53 -10.51 -0.91
CA LEU A 103 0.01 -11.85 -0.71
C LEU A 103 -0.83 -12.67 0.26
N MET A 104 -1.23 -12.09 1.41
CA MET A 104 -2.06 -12.79 2.38
C MET A 104 -3.43 -13.12 1.82
N PHE A 105 -4.08 -12.17 1.15
CA PHE A 105 -5.39 -12.40 0.56
C PHE A 105 -5.35 -13.55 -0.44
N TRP A 106 -4.49 -13.49 -1.46
CA TRP A 106 -4.47 -14.52 -2.50
C TRP A 106 -3.97 -15.87 -2.00
N SER A 107 -3.00 -15.89 -1.08
CA SER A 107 -2.51 -17.15 -0.51
C SER A 107 -3.62 -17.89 0.24
N ILE A 108 -4.36 -17.18 1.10
CA ILE A 108 -5.47 -17.81 1.83
C ILE A 108 -6.65 -18.06 0.89
N TYR A 109 -6.95 -17.15 -0.05
CA TYR A 109 -8.04 -17.32 -1.01
C TYR A 109 -7.89 -18.59 -1.85
N ILE A 110 -6.67 -18.89 -2.32
CA ILE A 110 -6.37 -20.09 -3.09
C ILE A 110 -6.44 -21.35 -2.22
N TYR A 111 -6.00 -21.27 -0.97
CA TYR A 111 -6.05 -22.40 -0.03
C TYR A 111 -7.49 -22.73 0.40
N ASP A 112 -8.18 -21.75 0.99
CA ASP A 112 -9.60 -21.80 1.33
C ASP A 112 -10.14 -20.36 1.44
N ARG A 113 -10.87 -19.93 0.42
CA ARG A 113 -11.47 -18.59 0.36
C ARG A 113 -12.42 -18.28 1.50
N GLU A 114 -13.09 -19.25 2.11
CA GLU A 114 -14.07 -18.96 3.18
C GLU A 114 -13.42 -18.32 4.42
N LEU A 115 -12.11 -18.48 4.58
CA LEU A 115 -11.34 -17.92 5.70
C LEU A 115 -11.14 -16.40 5.64
N VAL A 116 -11.24 -15.79 4.46
CA VAL A 116 -11.04 -14.33 4.26
C VAL A 116 -12.09 -13.66 3.38
N TYR A 117 -12.70 -14.43 2.47
CA TYR A 117 -13.63 -13.96 1.45
C TYR A 117 -14.75 -15.01 1.22
N PRO A 118 -15.74 -15.06 2.12
CA PRO A 118 -16.84 -16.02 2.03
C PRO A 118 -17.61 -15.93 0.71
N LYS A 119 -18.18 -17.06 0.23
CA LYS A 119 -19.01 -17.10 -0.99
C LYS A 119 -20.16 -16.11 -1.02
N LEU A 120 -20.68 -15.76 0.14
CA LEU A 120 -21.73 -14.75 0.26
C LEU A 120 -21.33 -13.40 -0.38
N LEU A 121 -20.05 -13.04 -0.36
CA LEU A 121 -19.55 -11.77 -0.91
C LEU A 121 -19.62 -11.71 -2.45
N ASP A 122 -19.67 -12.84 -3.15
CA ASP A 122 -19.80 -12.88 -4.62
C ASP A 122 -21.11 -12.27 -5.11
N ASN A 123 -22.15 -12.27 -4.25
CA ASN A 123 -23.45 -11.66 -4.56
C ASN A 123 -23.40 -10.12 -4.57
N PHE A 124 -22.35 -9.53 -4.00
CA PHE A 124 -22.24 -8.09 -3.79
C PHE A 124 -21.03 -7.50 -4.53
N ILE A 125 -19.88 -8.18 -4.49
CA ILE A 125 -18.61 -7.67 -5.01
C ILE A 125 -18.32 -8.38 -6.34
N PRO A 126 -18.42 -7.67 -7.48
CA PRO A 126 -18.09 -8.26 -8.77
C PRO A 126 -16.59 -8.56 -8.86
N THR A 127 -16.24 -9.56 -9.69
CA THR A 127 -14.86 -10.06 -9.86
C THR A 127 -13.85 -8.96 -10.18
N TRP A 128 -14.21 -8.01 -11.04
CA TRP A 128 -13.33 -6.88 -11.40
C TRP A 128 -12.98 -6.03 -10.18
N LEU A 129 -13.96 -5.80 -9.28
CA LEU A 129 -13.76 -4.99 -8.08
C LEU A 129 -12.93 -5.77 -7.06
N ASN A 130 -13.15 -7.07 -6.92
CA ASN A 130 -12.29 -7.91 -6.08
C ASN A 130 -10.82 -7.85 -6.52
N HIS A 131 -10.54 -7.97 -7.82
CA HIS A 131 -9.18 -7.77 -8.35
C HIS A 131 -8.70 -6.33 -8.19
N GLY A 132 -9.56 -5.33 -8.37
CA GLY A 132 -9.26 -3.93 -8.11
C GLY A 132 -8.87 -3.67 -6.66
N MET A 133 -9.42 -4.42 -5.71
CA MET A 133 -9.13 -4.27 -4.29
C MET A 133 -7.87 -5.03 -3.85
N HIS A 134 -7.62 -6.22 -4.44
CA HIS A 134 -6.63 -7.18 -3.93
C HIS A 134 -5.50 -7.52 -4.90
N THR A 135 -5.56 -7.12 -6.17
CA THR A 135 -4.51 -7.42 -7.16
C THR A 135 -3.77 -6.16 -7.60
N THR A 136 -4.50 -5.10 -7.97
CA THR A 136 -3.92 -3.89 -8.61
C THR A 136 -2.94 -3.11 -7.74
N VAL A 137 -3.03 -3.27 -6.41
CA VAL A 137 -2.15 -2.62 -5.43
C VAL A 137 -0.68 -2.92 -5.70
N LEU A 138 -0.33 -4.20 -5.90
CA LEU A 138 1.05 -4.63 -6.13
C LEU A 138 1.67 -4.09 -7.44
N PRO A 139 1.06 -4.26 -8.63
CA PRO A 139 1.62 -3.72 -9.86
C PRO A 139 1.71 -2.19 -9.82
N PHE A 140 0.71 -1.49 -9.25
CA PHE A 140 0.77 -0.02 -9.17
C PHE A 140 1.90 0.47 -8.28
N ILE A 141 2.11 -0.15 -7.11
CA ILE A 141 3.19 0.27 -6.20
C ILE A 141 4.58 -0.07 -6.75
N LEU A 142 4.72 -1.19 -7.48
CA LEU A 142 5.96 -1.57 -8.16
C LEU A 142 6.28 -0.65 -9.34
N ILE A 143 5.25 -0.23 -10.09
CA ILE A 143 5.38 0.77 -11.15
C ILE A 143 5.90 2.08 -10.56
N GLU A 144 5.31 2.57 -9.47
CA GLU A 144 5.73 3.82 -8.83
C GLU A 144 7.19 3.74 -8.33
N MET A 145 7.58 2.62 -7.71
CA MET A 145 8.97 2.39 -7.27
C MET A 145 9.96 2.34 -8.46
N ARG A 146 9.49 1.90 -9.64
CA ARG A 146 10.28 1.90 -10.88
C ARG A 146 10.36 3.28 -11.52
N THR A 147 9.34 4.13 -11.38
CA THR A 147 9.32 5.47 -11.97
C THR A 147 9.92 6.54 -11.05
N THR A 148 10.04 6.25 -9.76
CA THR A 148 10.48 7.21 -8.73
C THR A 148 11.42 6.58 -7.73
N HIS A 149 12.56 7.24 -7.48
CA HIS A 149 13.40 6.89 -6.36
C HIS A 149 12.80 7.47 -5.09
N HIS A 150 12.55 6.62 -4.10
CA HIS A 150 12.04 7.04 -2.80
C HIS A 150 13.14 6.94 -1.74
N GLU A 151 13.31 7.99 -0.96
CA GLU A 151 14.24 7.97 0.18
C GLU A 151 13.59 7.29 1.39
N TYR A 152 14.07 6.10 1.73
CA TYR A 152 13.60 5.40 2.92
C TYR A 152 14.06 6.13 4.18
N PRO A 153 13.23 6.24 5.23
CA PRO A 153 13.69 6.70 6.53
C PRO A 153 14.73 5.72 7.10
N SER A 154 15.44 6.11 8.15
CA SER A 154 16.36 5.17 8.80
C SER A 154 15.63 3.87 9.15
N ARG A 155 16.28 2.73 8.92
CA ARG A 155 15.70 1.40 9.09
C ARG A 155 15.00 1.21 10.44
N THR A 156 15.60 1.69 11.53
CA THR A 156 15.00 1.58 12.88
C THR A 156 13.68 2.34 12.99
N TYR A 157 13.65 3.61 12.58
CA TYR A 157 12.40 4.41 12.60
C TYR A 157 11.34 3.83 11.66
N GLY A 158 11.73 3.34 10.48
CA GLY A 158 10.82 2.68 9.54
C GLY A 158 10.19 1.43 10.12
N LEU A 159 11.00 0.51 10.67
CA LEU A 159 10.53 -0.71 11.33
C LEU A 159 9.62 -0.40 12.53
N ILE A 160 9.98 0.57 13.38
CA ILE A 160 9.13 0.99 14.50
C ILE A 160 7.77 1.49 13.99
N ALA A 161 7.75 2.30 12.94
CA ALA A 161 6.52 2.85 12.39
C ALA A 161 5.61 1.75 11.78
N VAL A 162 6.19 0.82 11.01
CA VAL A 162 5.50 -0.33 10.43
C VAL A 162 4.94 -1.26 11.51
N CYS A 163 5.75 -1.54 12.54
CA CYS A 163 5.34 -2.32 13.70
C CYS A 163 4.20 -1.63 14.46
N THR A 164 4.31 -0.33 14.69
CA THR A 164 3.27 0.47 15.36
C THR A 164 1.95 0.40 14.60
N PHE A 165 1.96 0.59 13.28
CA PHE A 165 0.76 0.44 12.45
C PHE A 165 0.14 -0.96 12.58
N SER A 166 0.98 -2.00 12.51
CA SER A 166 0.54 -3.40 12.60
C SER A 166 -0.14 -3.70 13.96
N VAL A 167 0.48 -3.26 15.06
CA VAL A 167 -0.07 -3.41 16.41
C VAL A 167 -1.37 -2.63 16.56
N CYS A 168 -1.43 -1.38 16.10
CA CYS A 168 -2.67 -0.58 16.14
C CYS A 168 -3.82 -1.27 15.41
N TYR A 169 -3.56 -1.87 14.23
CA TYR A 169 -4.59 -2.59 13.49
C TYR A 169 -5.02 -3.89 14.20
N ILE A 170 -4.08 -4.65 14.78
CA ILE A 170 -4.40 -5.84 15.58
C ILE A 170 -5.27 -5.45 16.79
N LEU A 171 -4.90 -4.40 17.52
CA LEU A 171 -5.69 -3.89 18.64
C LEU A 171 -7.10 -3.47 18.19
N TRP A 172 -7.22 -2.87 17.01
CA TRP A 172 -8.52 -2.52 16.42
C TRP A 172 -9.38 -3.77 16.13
N VAL A 173 -8.80 -4.81 15.53
CA VAL A 173 -9.51 -6.08 15.27
C VAL A 173 -9.93 -6.76 16.57
N CYS A 174 -9.08 -6.78 17.59
CA CYS A 174 -9.39 -7.29 18.92
C CYS A 174 -10.50 -6.48 19.60
N TRP A 175 -10.47 -5.15 19.47
CA TRP A 175 -11.51 -4.26 19.98
C TRP A 175 -12.86 -4.52 19.34
N ILE A 176 -12.91 -4.70 18.01
CA ILE A 176 -14.14 -5.06 17.31
C ILE A 176 -14.70 -6.38 17.87
N TYR A 177 -13.87 -7.41 17.99
CA TYR A 177 -14.30 -8.68 18.58
C TYR A 177 -14.84 -8.52 20.01
N HIS A 178 -14.19 -7.70 20.83
CA HIS A 178 -14.65 -7.42 22.18
C HIS A 178 -16.05 -6.78 22.21
N VAL A 179 -16.35 -5.89 21.26
CA VAL A 179 -17.64 -5.18 21.18
C VAL A 179 -18.73 -6.05 20.53
N THR A 180 -18.41 -6.82 19.49
CA THR A 180 -19.41 -7.52 18.66
C THR A 180 -19.52 -9.02 18.94
N GLY A 181 -18.50 -9.62 19.56
CA GLY A 181 -18.35 -11.06 19.70
C GLY A 181 -17.97 -11.80 18.40
N VAL A 182 -17.72 -11.08 17.30
CA VAL A 182 -17.46 -11.66 15.97
C VAL A 182 -16.13 -11.13 15.43
N TRP A 183 -15.25 -12.03 14.99
CA TRP A 183 -13.98 -11.62 14.39
C TRP A 183 -14.19 -11.00 13.02
N VAL A 184 -13.32 -10.04 12.67
CA VAL A 184 -13.31 -9.42 11.34
C VAL A 184 -13.02 -10.45 10.24
N TYR A 185 -12.16 -11.41 10.55
CA TYR A 185 -11.70 -12.45 9.63
C TYR A 185 -12.13 -13.82 10.16
N PRO A 186 -12.92 -14.60 9.39
CA PRO A 186 -13.35 -15.94 9.80
C PRO A 186 -12.20 -16.86 10.23
N LEU A 187 -11.02 -16.74 9.60
CA LEU A 187 -9.80 -17.44 10.01
C LEU A 187 -9.56 -17.40 11.54
N LEU A 188 -9.82 -16.26 12.19
CA LEU A 188 -9.54 -16.09 13.61
C LEU A 188 -10.50 -16.90 14.48
N ASP A 189 -11.73 -17.17 14.04
CA ASP A 189 -12.66 -18.04 14.78
C ASP A 189 -12.15 -19.48 14.88
N PHE A 190 -11.43 -19.97 13.87
CA PHE A 190 -10.88 -21.33 13.84
C PHE A 190 -9.61 -21.52 14.68
N LEU A 191 -8.95 -20.43 15.10
CA LEU A 191 -7.71 -20.50 15.87
C LEU A 191 -7.97 -20.53 17.38
N GLY A 192 -7.26 -21.36 18.14
CA GLY A 192 -7.23 -21.24 19.61
C GLY A 192 -6.55 -19.94 20.07
N SER A 193 -6.74 -19.54 21.34
CA SER A 193 -6.18 -18.27 21.86
C SER A 193 -4.66 -18.16 21.71
N THR A 194 -3.93 -19.24 22.02
CA THR A 194 -2.46 -19.28 21.83
C THR A 194 -2.07 -19.15 20.37
N ALA A 195 -2.80 -19.82 19.46
CA ALA A 195 -2.56 -19.75 18.02
C ALA A 195 -2.82 -18.34 17.47
N LYS A 196 -3.83 -17.62 17.98
CA LYS A 196 -4.08 -16.22 17.62
C LYS A 196 -2.90 -15.31 18.00
N ILE A 197 -2.34 -15.47 19.20
CA ILE A 197 -1.17 -14.67 19.64
C ILE A 197 0.02 -14.92 18.72
N ILE A 198 0.31 -16.18 18.41
CA ILE A 198 1.38 -16.56 17.49
C ILE A 198 1.11 -16.00 16.09
N PHE A 199 -0.13 -16.08 15.60
CA PHE A 199 -0.53 -15.52 14.31
C PHE A 199 -0.30 -14.01 14.26
N PHE A 200 -0.76 -13.26 15.26
CA PHE A 200 -0.55 -11.81 15.35
C PHE A 200 0.93 -11.41 15.42
N ALA A 201 1.74 -12.15 16.18
CA ALA A 201 3.18 -11.94 16.22
C ALA A 201 3.82 -12.21 14.84
N THR A 202 3.42 -13.30 14.19
CA THR A 202 3.95 -13.71 12.88
C THR A 202 3.63 -12.69 11.80
N VAL A 203 2.37 -12.24 11.67
CA VAL A 203 2.00 -11.24 10.66
C VAL A 203 2.72 -9.91 10.91
N THR A 204 2.94 -9.52 12.17
CA THR A 204 3.72 -8.31 12.51
C THR A 204 5.17 -8.44 12.01
N VAL A 205 5.81 -9.59 12.22
CA VAL A 205 7.16 -9.85 11.70
C VAL A 205 7.18 -9.83 10.17
N VAL A 206 6.21 -10.48 9.52
CA VAL A 206 6.12 -10.54 8.06
C VAL A 206 5.99 -9.15 7.42
N ILE A 207 5.16 -8.26 7.96
CA ILE A 207 5.05 -6.89 7.43
C ILE A 207 6.37 -6.13 7.57
N ASN A 208 7.11 -6.32 8.67
CA ASN A 208 8.45 -5.74 8.83
C ASN A 208 9.46 -6.31 7.83
N ILE A 209 9.37 -7.59 7.48
CA ILE A 209 10.16 -8.19 6.39
C ILE A 209 9.83 -7.51 5.06
N PHE A 210 8.55 -7.20 4.78
CA PHE A 210 8.19 -6.48 3.56
C PHE A 210 8.71 -5.05 3.52
N TYR A 211 8.84 -4.37 4.66
CA TYR A 211 9.53 -3.08 4.72
C TYR A 211 10.99 -3.21 4.26
N LEU A 212 11.72 -4.19 4.80
CA LEU A 212 13.12 -4.45 4.40
C LEU A 212 13.23 -4.84 2.93
N LEU A 213 12.29 -5.67 2.44
CA LEU A 213 12.22 -6.04 1.03
C LEU A 213 12.00 -4.81 0.15
N GLY A 214 11.13 -3.88 0.57
CA GLY A 214 10.88 -2.63 -0.13
C GLY A 214 12.12 -1.74 -0.22
N GLU A 215 12.86 -1.62 0.89
CA GLU A 215 14.13 -0.88 0.93
C GLU A 215 15.15 -1.48 -0.05
N ILE A 216 15.33 -2.81 -0.02
CA ILE A 216 16.26 -3.52 -0.91
C ILE A 216 15.84 -3.37 -2.37
N LEU A 217 14.55 -3.56 -2.68
CA LEU A 217 14.03 -3.43 -4.04
C LEU A 217 14.22 -2.01 -4.58
N ASN A 218 13.88 -1.00 -3.79
CA ASN A 218 14.04 0.41 -4.17
C ASN A 218 15.51 0.70 -4.51
N ASN A 219 16.44 0.32 -3.64
CA ASN A 219 17.87 0.58 -3.88
C ASN A 219 18.38 -0.20 -5.10
N CYS A 220 18.04 -1.49 -5.23
CA CYS A 220 18.45 -2.32 -6.35
C CYS A 220 17.99 -1.77 -7.71
N ILE A 221 16.73 -1.30 -7.79
CA ILE A 221 16.17 -0.70 -9.01
C ILE A 221 17.01 0.49 -9.47
N TRP A 222 17.35 1.38 -8.54
CA TRP A 222 17.97 2.66 -8.85
C TRP A 222 19.49 2.62 -8.92
N ASP A 223 20.15 1.74 -8.16
CA ASP A 223 21.59 1.48 -8.28
C ASP A 223 21.91 0.81 -9.62
N THR A 224 21.08 -0.15 -10.06
CA THR A 224 21.21 -0.76 -11.39
C THR A 224 21.07 0.29 -12.49
N GLN A 225 20.14 1.24 -12.34
CA GLN A 225 19.94 2.29 -13.33
C GLN A 225 21.15 3.24 -13.42
N LYS A 226 21.71 3.65 -12.27
CA LYS A 226 22.95 4.45 -12.23
C LYS A 226 24.11 3.75 -12.93
N CYS A 227 24.33 2.45 -12.65
CA CYS A 227 25.39 1.69 -13.31
C CYS A 227 25.22 1.59 -14.84
N ILE A 228 23.98 1.47 -15.33
CA ILE A 228 23.70 1.44 -16.78
C ILE A 228 23.98 2.79 -17.43
N GLU A 229 23.62 3.90 -16.76
CA GLU A 229 23.87 5.26 -17.25
C GLU A 229 25.38 5.57 -17.28
N GLU A 230 26.13 5.19 -16.24
CA GLU A 230 27.59 5.32 -16.17
C GLU A 230 28.31 4.44 -17.19
N GLY A 231 27.84 3.21 -17.41
CA GLY A 231 28.39 2.27 -18.40
C GLY A 231 28.21 2.73 -19.85
N LYS A 232 27.15 3.48 -20.15
CA LYS A 232 26.92 4.11 -21.46
C LYS A 232 27.75 5.38 -21.66
N GLY A 233 28.22 6.01 -20.58
CA GLY A 233 29.01 7.24 -20.60
C GLY A 233 30.51 7.06 -20.85
N LYS A 234 31.05 5.83 -20.83
CA LYS A 234 32.45 5.57 -21.20
C LYS A 234 32.57 5.36 -22.71
N PRO A 235 33.32 6.20 -23.45
CA PRO A 235 33.68 5.88 -24.82
C PRO A 235 34.52 4.60 -24.80
N LYS A 236 34.27 3.68 -25.73
CA LYS A 236 35.25 2.63 -26.05
C LYS A 236 36.52 3.34 -26.50
N SER A 237 37.56 3.23 -25.68
CA SER A 237 38.92 3.58 -26.09
C SER A 237 39.41 2.41 -26.93
N ASP A 238 39.20 2.53 -28.24
CA ASP A 238 39.93 1.75 -29.24
C ASP A 238 41.20 2.53 -29.64
#